data_AF-A0A1Z8NF88-F1
#
_entry.id   AF-A0A1Z8NF88-F1
#
_cell.length_a   1.000
_cell.length_b   1.000
_cell.length_c   1.000
_cell.angle_alpha   90.00
_cell.angle_beta   90.00
_cell.angle_gamma   90.00
#
_symmetry.space_group_name_H-M   'P 1'
#
loop_
_entity.id
_entity.type
_entity.pdbx_description
1 polymer ?
#
loop_
_entity_poly.entity_id
_entity_poly.type
_entity_poly.pdbx_seq_one_letter_code
_entity_poly.pdbx_strand_id
1 'polypeptide(L)'
;MSPAIGILLAGLWLAAVVAVALTARSIWPQQHELSRKLVHMGAGFTVPLAWWLQIPKQLALPAAALATIAAIINHRAQLLPAVEDIDRRSIGTIAYGLSITLLILFGWPQRADLVSAAVLVMALGDGAAGLVGSNLASPSWTLLGQRKSLLGTSVMAAMSFLVLTLLLKGLSWPALIALGGAATLLEQLSWGGLDNLTVPLGVAWLGSGFGA
;
A
#
# COMPACT_ATOMS: atom_id res chain seq x y z
N MET A 1 17.06 -19.74 -5.92
CA MET A 1 16.00 -19.76 -6.94
C MET A 1 16.41 -18.85 -8.09
N SER A 2 16.10 -19.16 -9.35
CA SER A 2 16.50 -18.26 -10.44
C SER A 2 15.67 -16.97 -10.39
N PRO A 3 16.25 -15.79 -10.74
CA PRO A 3 15.49 -14.55 -10.78
C PRO A 3 14.27 -14.59 -11.70
N ALA A 4 14.34 -15.39 -12.78
CA ALA A 4 13.23 -15.61 -13.71
C ALA A 4 12.03 -16.30 -13.02
N ILE A 5 12.28 -17.32 -12.19
CA ILE A 5 11.22 -17.98 -11.41
C ILE A 5 10.63 -16.99 -10.41
N GLY A 6 11.45 -16.16 -9.76
CA GLY A 6 10.97 -15.13 -8.84
C GLY A 6 10.01 -14.14 -9.49
N ILE A 7 10.36 -13.63 -10.68
CA ILE A 7 9.50 -12.72 -11.45
C ILE A 7 8.22 -13.42 -11.90
N LEU A 8 8.30 -14.66 -12.36
CA LEU A 8 7.11 -15.44 -12.73
C LEU A 8 6.15 -15.59 -11.55
N LEU A 9 6.65 -15.95 -10.37
CA LEU A 9 5.83 -16.10 -9.16
C LEU A 9 5.20 -14.77 -8.72
N ALA A 10 5.95 -13.66 -8.78
CA ALA A 10 5.41 -12.33 -8.49
C ALA A 10 4.32 -11.92 -9.51
N GLY A 11 4.52 -12.24 -10.79
CA GLY A 11 3.52 -12.01 -11.83
C GLY A 11 2.25 -12.85 -11.64
N LEU A 12 2.40 -14.14 -11.31
CA LEU A 12 1.28 -15.02 -10.99
C LEU A 12 0.50 -14.55 -9.77
N TRP A 13 1.21 -14.05 -8.73
CA TRP A 13 0.58 -13.42 -7.57
C TRP A 13 -0.28 -12.23 -7.96
N LEU A 14 0.26 -11.27 -8.74
CA LEU A 14 -0.50 -10.11 -9.20
C LEU A 14 -1.71 -10.51 -10.06
N ALA A 15 -1.54 -11.49 -10.95
CA ALA A 15 -2.65 -12.02 -11.76
C ALA A 15 -3.75 -12.63 -10.88
N ALA A 16 -3.37 -13.39 -9.85
CA ALA A 16 -4.32 -13.95 -8.88
C ALA A 16 -5.05 -12.85 -8.10
N VAL A 17 -4.34 -11.81 -7.65
CA VAL A 17 -4.95 -10.65 -6.96
C VAL A 17 -5.99 -9.97 -7.86
N VAL A 18 -5.65 -9.71 -9.12
CA VAL A 18 -6.58 -9.10 -10.09
C VAL A 18 -7.78 -10.02 -10.33
N ALA A 19 -7.57 -11.32 -10.52
CA ALA A 19 -8.65 -12.28 -10.70
C ALA A 19 -9.60 -12.32 -9.50
N VAL A 20 -9.07 -12.32 -8.27
CA VAL A 20 -9.86 -12.25 -7.03
C VAL A 20 -10.65 -10.94 -6.97
N ALA A 21 -10.03 -9.81 -7.29
CA ALA A 21 -10.71 -8.51 -7.27
C ALA A 21 -11.83 -8.41 -8.33
N LEU A 22 -11.61 -8.92 -9.54
CA LEU A 22 -12.61 -8.99 -10.60
C LEU A 22 -13.77 -9.92 -10.20
N THR A 23 -13.45 -11.08 -9.60
CA THR A 23 -14.47 -12.01 -9.08
C THR A 23 -15.29 -11.35 -7.98
N ALA A 24 -14.64 -10.68 -7.03
CA ALA A 24 -15.32 -9.94 -5.96
C ALA A 24 -16.23 -8.84 -6.53
N ARG A 25 -15.77 -8.11 -7.56
CA ARG A 25 -16.57 -7.08 -8.24
C ARG A 25 -17.77 -7.68 -8.99
N SER A 26 -17.64 -8.90 -9.51
CA SER A 26 -18.74 -9.62 -10.16
C SER A 26 -19.77 -10.14 -9.16
N ILE A 27 -19.34 -10.65 -7.99
CA ILE A 27 -20.22 -11.20 -6.95
C ILE A 27 -20.90 -10.09 -6.14
N TRP A 28 -20.18 -9.01 -5.84
CA TRP A 28 -20.68 -7.85 -5.10
C TRP A 28 -20.54 -6.54 -5.89
N PRO A 29 -21.35 -6.33 -6.95
CA PRO A 29 -21.21 -5.17 -7.83
C PRO A 29 -21.33 -3.81 -7.12
N GLN A 30 -22.06 -3.75 -5.99
CA GLN A 30 -22.24 -2.52 -5.23
C GLN A 30 -21.10 -2.22 -4.24
N GLN A 31 -20.18 -3.17 -4.02
CA GLN A 31 -19.07 -3.03 -3.08
C GLN A 31 -17.77 -2.65 -3.81
N HIS A 32 -17.77 -1.51 -4.50
CA HIS A 32 -16.58 -1.02 -5.24
C HIS A 32 -15.34 -0.88 -4.34
N GLU A 33 -15.54 -0.47 -3.08
CA GLU A 33 -14.49 -0.33 -2.08
C GLU A 33 -13.77 -1.66 -1.82
N LEU A 34 -14.51 -2.78 -1.78
CA LEU A 34 -13.96 -4.10 -1.49
C LEU A 34 -12.96 -4.52 -2.56
N SER A 35 -13.37 -4.49 -3.84
CA SER A 35 -12.47 -4.88 -4.95
C SER A 35 -11.22 -3.99 -4.98
N ARG A 36 -11.38 -2.68 -4.76
CA ARG A 36 -10.25 -1.74 -4.74
C ARG A 36 -9.27 -2.05 -3.60
N LYS A 37 -9.78 -2.29 -2.39
CA LYS A 37 -8.95 -2.57 -1.21
C LYS A 37 -8.27 -3.95 -1.32
N LEU A 38 -8.89 -4.93 -1.98
CA LEU A 38 -8.26 -6.21 -2.31
C LEU A 38 -7.06 -6.03 -3.25
N VAL A 39 -7.21 -5.23 -4.33
CA VAL A 39 -6.08 -4.91 -5.22
C VAL A 39 -4.99 -4.15 -4.46
N HIS A 40 -5.36 -3.15 -3.67
CA HIS A 40 -4.42 -2.35 -2.88
C HIS A 40 -3.57 -3.21 -1.95
N MET A 41 -4.22 -4.03 -1.11
CA MET A 41 -3.54 -4.95 -0.21
C MET A 41 -2.69 -5.97 -0.97
N GLY A 42 -3.24 -6.61 -2.00
CA GLY A 42 -2.56 -7.64 -2.78
C GLY A 42 -1.34 -7.10 -3.53
N ALA A 43 -1.46 -5.93 -4.15
CA ALA A 43 -0.34 -5.24 -4.79
C ALA A 43 0.77 -4.95 -3.78
N GLY A 44 0.41 -4.45 -2.58
CA GLY A 44 1.36 -4.19 -1.50
C GLY A 44 2.14 -5.43 -1.04
N PHE A 45 1.47 -6.58 -0.92
CA PHE A 45 2.12 -7.87 -0.58
C PHE A 45 3.13 -8.35 -1.63
N THR A 46 3.09 -7.82 -2.86
CA THR A 46 4.08 -8.17 -3.89
C THR A 46 5.50 -7.75 -3.47
N VAL A 47 5.64 -6.69 -2.68
CA VAL A 47 6.95 -6.17 -2.23
C VAL A 47 7.65 -7.12 -1.25
N PRO A 48 7.06 -7.53 -0.11
CA PRO A 48 7.67 -8.54 0.77
C PRO A 48 7.79 -9.90 0.08
N LEU A 49 6.90 -10.26 -0.84
CA LEU A 49 7.06 -11.46 -1.67
C LEU A 49 8.32 -11.37 -2.54
N ALA A 50 8.52 -10.26 -3.25
CA ALA A 50 9.73 -10.02 -4.05
C ALA A 50 11.00 -10.04 -3.18
N TRP A 51 10.91 -9.58 -1.93
CA TRP A 51 12.02 -9.64 -0.97
C TRP A 51 12.34 -11.08 -0.59
N TRP A 52 11.33 -11.84 -0.22
CA TRP A 52 11.48 -13.26 0.15
C TRP A 52 12.02 -14.11 -1.01
N LEU A 53 11.58 -13.79 -2.24
CA LEU A 53 12.08 -14.42 -3.47
C LEU A 53 13.47 -13.92 -3.91
N GLN A 54 14.06 -12.99 -3.15
CA GLN A 54 15.39 -12.40 -3.39
C GLN A 54 15.53 -11.79 -4.79
N ILE A 55 14.48 -11.11 -5.28
CA ILE A 55 14.49 -10.49 -6.61
C ILE A 55 15.50 -9.33 -6.61
N PRO A 56 16.50 -9.34 -7.51
CA PRO A 56 17.52 -8.30 -7.56
C PRO A 56 16.92 -6.97 -8.04
N LYS A 57 17.54 -5.85 -7.64
CA LYS A 57 17.08 -4.49 -7.96
C LYS A 57 16.88 -4.26 -9.46
N GLN A 58 17.75 -4.84 -10.28
CA GLN A 58 17.74 -4.75 -11.74
C GLN A 58 16.45 -5.30 -12.36
N LEU A 59 15.71 -6.17 -11.65
CA LEU A 59 14.42 -6.69 -12.08
C LEU A 59 13.26 -6.06 -11.31
N ALA A 60 13.41 -5.85 -10.00
CA ALA A 60 12.37 -5.26 -9.16
C ALA A 60 12.02 -3.82 -9.56
N LEU A 61 13.03 -3.00 -9.87
CA LEU A 61 12.82 -1.59 -10.21
C LEU A 61 12.08 -1.41 -11.56
N PRO A 62 12.51 -2.05 -12.67
CA PRO A 62 11.73 -1.98 -13.91
C PRO A 62 10.31 -2.55 -13.76
N ALA A 63 10.13 -3.64 -12.99
CA ALA A 63 8.80 -4.20 -12.75
C ALA A 63 7.87 -3.22 -12.03
N ALA A 64 8.35 -2.54 -10.98
CA ALA A 64 7.60 -1.52 -10.27
C ALA A 64 7.28 -0.29 -11.14
N ALA A 65 8.24 0.16 -11.94
CA ALA A 65 8.04 1.25 -12.90
C ALA A 65 7.00 0.88 -13.97
N LEU A 66 7.05 -0.34 -14.51
CA LEU A 66 6.05 -0.84 -15.44
C LEU A 66 4.66 -0.94 -14.81
N ALA A 67 4.55 -1.39 -13.55
CA ALA A 67 3.28 -1.40 -12.83
C ALA A 67 2.72 0.03 -12.63
N THR A 68 3.59 1.02 -12.39
CA THR A 68 3.20 2.44 -12.29
C THR A 68 2.70 2.97 -13.63
N ILE A 69 3.39 2.65 -14.73
CA ILE A 69 2.95 3.00 -16.08
C ILE A 69 1.61 2.34 -16.39
N ALA A 70 1.42 1.07 -16.03
CA ALA A 70 0.15 0.37 -16.20
C ALA A 70 -0.97 1.05 -15.40
N ALA A 71 -0.70 1.51 -14.17
CA ALA A 71 -1.66 2.31 -13.39
C ALA A 71 -1.99 3.65 -14.07
N ILE A 72 -1.02 4.35 -14.66
CA ILE A 72 -1.26 5.59 -15.41
C ILE A 72 -2.14 5.33 -16.65
N ILE A 73 -1.87 4.25 -17.38
CA ILE A 73 -2.66 3.85 -18.55
C ILE A 73 -4.09 3.51 -18.12
N ASN A 74 -4.23 2.69 -17.07
CA ASN A 74 -5.54 2.32 -16.53
C ASN A 74 -6.33 3.56 -16.10
N HIS A 75 -5.66 4.56 -15.55
CA HIS A 75 -6.32 5.80 -15.11
C HIS A 75 -6.92 6.61 -16.24
N ARG A 76 -6.31 6.54 -17.43
CA ARG A 76 -6.80 7.24 -18.62
C ARG A 76 -7.79 6.41 -19.41
N ALA A 77 -7.59 5.10 -19.48
CA ALA A 77 -8.31 4.20 -20.38
C ALA A 77 -9.37 3.34 -19.68
N GLN A 78 -9.43 3.33 -18.35
CA GLN A 78 -10.39 2.60 -17.52
C GLN A 78 -10.51 1.09 -17.87
N LEU A 79 -9.37 0.47 -18.22
CA LEU A 79 -9.33 -0.92 -18.72
C LEU A 79 -9.69 -1.95 -17.64
N LEU A 80 -9.36 -1.68 -16.38
CA LEU A 80 -9.61 -2.52 -15.22
C LEU A 80 -10.35 -1.72 -14.13
N PRO A 81 -11.69 -1.60 -14.23
CA PRO A 81 -12.49 -0.82 -13.26
C PRO A 81 -12.51 -1.39 -11.83
N ALA A 82 -11.96 -2.60 -11.61
CA ALA A 82 -11.78 -3.15 -10.27
C ALA A 82 -10.56 -2.53 -9.54
N VAL A 83 -9.62 -1.97 -10.27
CA VAL A 83 -8.38 -1.36 -9.76
C VAL A 83 -8.58 0.13 -9.45
N GLU A 84 -9.59 0.75 -10.06
CA GLU A 84 -9.87 2.18 -9.90
C GLU A 84 -11.31 2.46 -9.51
N ASP A 85 -11.51 3.61 -8.89
CA ASP A 85 -12.83 4.09 -8.51
C ASP A 85 -13.38 4.97 -9.64
N ILE A 86 -14.48 4.53 -10.26
CA ILE A 86 -15.09 5.21 -11.40
C ILE A 86 -15.68 6.56 -10.98
N ASP A 87 -16.09 6.70 -9.71
CA ASP A 87 -16.85 7.85 -9.21
C ASP A 87 -15.99 8.89 -8.48
N ARG A 88 -14.69 8.60 -8.26
CA ARG A 88 -13.76 9.52 -7.58
C ARG A 88 -12.60 9.90 -8.47
N ARG A 89 -12.39 11.21 -8.66
CA ARG A 89 -11.13 11.78 -9.19
C ARG A 89 -9.99 11.58 -8.18
N SER A 90 -9.52 10.34 -8.01
CA SER A 90 -8.38 10.00 -7.16
C SER A 90 -7.21 9.51 -8.00
N ILE A 91 -6.01 9.96 -7.68
CA ILE A 91 -4.76 9.50 -8.28
C ILE A 91 -4.10 8.38 -7.45
N GLY A 92 -4.83 7.78 -6.51
CA GLY A 92 -4.30 6.88 -5.48
C GLY A 92 -3.50 5.71 -6.04
N THR A 93 -4.00 5.03 -7.08
CA THR A 93 -3.30 3.90 -7.70
C THR A 93 -1.98 4.32 -8.35
N ILE A 94 -1.94 5.49 -9.00
CA ILE A 94 -0.72 6.06 -9.59
C ILE A 94 0.26 6.44 -8.46
N ALA A 95 -0.23 7.15 -7.44
CA ALA A 95 0.53 7.55 -6.26
C ALA A 95 1.15 6.34 -5.55
N TYR A 96 0.42 5.22 -5.46
CA TYR A 96 0.89 3.98 -4.87
C TYR A 96 1.97 3.29 -5.70
N GLY A 97 1.77 3.16 -7.02
CA GLY A 97 2.81 2.62 -7.91
C GLY A 97 4.09 3.45 -7.84
N LEU A 98 3.95 4.78 -7.87
CA LEU A 98 5.08 5.70 -7.78
C LEU A 98 5.82 5.55 -6.45
N SER A 99 5.10 5.43 -5.32
CA SER A 99 5.74 5.27 -4.01
C SER A 99 6.55 3.98 -3.93
N ILE A 100 5.99 2.84 -4.40
CA ILE A 100 6.72 1.56 -4.47
C ILE A 100 7.95 1.69 -5.36
N THR A 101 7.83 2.32 -6.52
CA THR A 101 8.97 2.54 -7.45
C THR A 101 10.09 3.33 -6.78
N LEU A 102 9.77 4.43 -6.09
CA LEU A 102 10.74 5.25 -5.39
C LEU A 102 11.37 4.51 -4.20
N LEU A 103 10.58 3.78 -3.43
CA LEU A 103 11.08 2.98 -2.31
C LEU A 103 12.05 1.89 -2.79
N ILE A 104 11.76 1.22 -3.91
CA ILE A 104 12.68 0.25 -4.49
C ILE A 104 13.94 0.95 -5.02
N LEU A 105 13.80 2.12 -5.65
CA LEU A 105 14.93 2.88 -6.17
C LEU A 105 15.93 3.25 -5.05
N PHE A 106 15.45 3.69 -3.88
CA PHE A 106 16.31 4.20 -2.81
C PHE A 106 16.67 3.16 -1.75
N GLY A 107 15.75 2.24 -1.41
CA GLY A 107 15.93 1.31 -0.30
C GLY A 107 16.30 -0.12 -0.69
N TRP A 108 16.14 -0.52 -1.96
CA TRP A 108 16.34 -1.92 -2.36
C TRP A 108 17.77 -2.21 -2.87
N PRO A 109 18.33 -3.40 -2.55
CA PRO A 109 17.83 -4.42 -1.61
C PRO A 109 18.26 -4.21 -0.15
N GLN A 110 19.14 -3.23 0.14
CA GLN A 110 19.82 -3.11 1.43
C GLN A 110 18.88 -2.93 2.62
N ARG A 111 17.79 -2.18 2.43
CA ARG A 111 16.74 -1.94 3.41
C ARG A 111 15.38 -2.42 2.89
N ALA A 112 15.37 -3.61 2.28
CA ALA A 112 14.16 -4.26 1.80
C ALA A 112 13.13 -4.53 2.92
N ASP A 113 13.60 -4.64 4.17
CA ASP A 113 12.78 -4.67 5.39
C ASP A 113 11.96 -3.39 5.56
N LEU A 114 12.61 -2.22 5.48
CA LEU A 114 11.98 -0.90 5.59
C LEU A 114 11.09 -0.59 4.40
N VAL A 115 11.53 -0.94 3.19
CA VAL A 115 10.72 -0.82 1.97
C VAL A 115 9.43 -1.65 2.11
N SER A 116 9.55 -2.91 2.54
CA SER A 116 8.40 -3.79 2.74
C SER A 116 7.48 -3.30 3.86
N ALA A 117 8.05 -2.83 4.98
CA ALA A 117 7.29 -2.29 6.09
C ALA A 117 6.51 -1.04 5.68
N ALA A 118 7.15 -0.08 5.02
CA ALA A 118 6.51 1.14 4.55
C ALA A 118 5.35 0.86 3.58
N VAL A 119 5.55 -0.07 2.64
CA VAL A 119 4.50 -0.47 1.69
C VAL A 119 3.36 -1.20 2.39
N LEU A 120 3.66 -2.15 3.30
CA LEU A 120 2.63 -2.90 4.02
C LEU A 120 1.87 -2.05 5.04
N VAL A 121 2.51 -1.05 5.66
CA VAL A 121 1.83 -0.07 6.53
C VAL A 121 0.71 0.61 5.74
N MET A 122 0.98 1.07 4.51
CA MET A 122 -0.05 1.64 3.66
C MET A 122 -1.03 0.58 3.14
N ALA A 123 -0.54 -0.57 2.70
CA ALA A 123 -1.38 -1.63 2.11
C ALA A 123 -2.43 -2.13 3.11
N LEU A 124 -1.98 -2.53 4.30
CA LEU A 124 -2.81 -3.13 5.34
C LEU A 124 -3.48 -2.10 6.23
N GLY A 125 -2.79 -1.00 6.55
CA GLY A 125 -3.35 0.08 7.37
C GLY A 125 -4.53 0.75 6.70
N ASP A 126 -4.32 1.36 5.54
CA ASP A 126 -5.41 1.98 4.75
C ASP A 126 -6.37 0.92 4.18
N GLY A 127 -5.86 -0.26 3.81
CA GLY A 127 -6.64 -1.42 3.41
C GLY A 127 -7.75 -1.75 4.43
N ALA A 128 -7.34 -2.06 5.66
CA ALA A 128 -8.26 -2.41 6.73
C ALA A 128 -9.06 -1.22 7.26
N ALA A 129 -8.45 -0.04 7.38
CA ALA A 129 -9.14 1.17 7.85
C ALA A 129 -10.29 1.56 6.91
N GLY A 130 -10.08 1.47 5.60
CA GLY A 130 -11.11 1.73 4.59
C GLY A 130 -12.26 0.73 4.64
N LEU A 131 -11.98 -0.55 4.86
CA LEU A 131 -13.01 -1.59 4.96
C LEU A 131 -13.78 -1.53 6.28
N VAL A 132 -13.12 -1.32 7.41
CA VAL A 132 -13.77 -1.34 8.73
C VAL A 132 -14.38 0.02 9.06
N GLY A 133 -13.65 1.11 8.84
CA GLY A 133 -14.04 2.47 9.23
C GLY A 133 -15.15 3.09 8.37
N SER A 134 -15.41 2.54 7.17
CA SER A 134 -16.53 2.95 6.32
C SER A 134 -17.82 2.21 6.65
N ASN A 135 -17.73 0.94 7.07
CA ASN A 135 -18.88 0.06 7.28
C ASN A 135 -19.45 0.07 8.69
N LEU A 136 -18.66 0.48 9.69
CA LEU A 136 -19.08 0.52 11.09
C LEU A 136 -19.22 1.97 11.58
N ALA A 137 -20.27 2.21 12.36
CA ALA A 137 -20.51 3.52 12.97
C ALA A 137 -19.49 3.80 14.07
N SER A 138 -18.86 4.97 14.02
CA SER A 138 -17.99 5.49 15.06
C SER A 138 -18.00 7.03 15.02
N PRO A 139 -17.51 7.71 16.08
CA PRO A 139 -17.25 9.15 16.00
C PRO A 139 -16.45 9.48 14.74
N SER A 140 -16.85 10.53 14.03
CA SER A 140 -16.25 10.93 12.76
C SER A 140 -16.14 12.44 12.66
N TRP A 141 -15.16 12.91 11.90
CA TRP A 141 -14.91 14.32 11.61
C TRP A 141 -14.62 14.51 10.12
N THR A 142 -14.62 15.75 9.67
CA THR A 142 -14.26 16.10 8.30
C THR A 142 -12.93 16.84 8.31
N LEU A 143 -11.98 16.36 7.51
CA LEU A 143 -10.66 16.98 7.34
C LEU A 143 -10.35 17.05 5.84
N LEU A 144 -9.99 18.23 5.34
CA LEU A 144 -9.73 18.47 3.90
C LEU A 144 -10.87 17.97 2.98
N GLY A 145 -12.11 18.12 3.43
CA GLY A 145 -13.30 17.67 2.68
C GLY A 145 -13.51 16.14 2.66
N GLN A 146 -12.72 15.37 3.40
CA GLN A 146 -12.87 13.91 3.53
C GLN A 146 -13.41 13.55 4.91
N ARG A 147 -14.35 12.60 4.97
CA ARG A 147 -14.80 12.00 6.23
C ARG A 147 -13.71 11.08 6.79
N LYS A 148 -13.31 11.33 8.04
CA LYS A 148 -12.41 10.49 8.82
C LYS A 148 -13.19 9.93 10.02
N SER A 149 -12.82 8.75 10.51
CA SER A 149 -13.53 8.09 11.60
C SER A 149 -12.56 7.56 12.65
N LEU A 150 -12.95 7.64 13.93
CA LEU A 150 -12.13 7.17 15.04
C LEU A 150 -11.73 5.70 14.83
N LEU A 151 -12.69 4.86 14.41
CA LEU A 151 -12.44 3.46 14.14
C LEU A 151 -11.44 3.25 13.00
N GLY A 152 -11.59 3.99 11.89
CA GLY A 152 -10.64 3.92 10.77
C GLY A 152 -9.23 4.34 11.19
N THR A 153 -9.10 5.44 11.92
CA THR A 153 -7.83 5.93 12.45
C THR A 153 -7.19 4.94 13.44
N SER A 154 -7.98 4.32 14.32
CA SER A 154 -7.49 3.29 15.24
C SER A 154 -7.01 2.03 14.52
N VAL A 155 -7.71 1.60 13.46
CA VAL A 155 -7.30 0.46 12.63
C VAL A 155 -6.01 0.78 11.88
N MET A 156 -5.90 1.97 11.28
CA MET A 156 -4.67 2.43 10.64
C MET A 156 -3.48 2.38 11.61
N ALA A 157 -3.64 2.92 12.82
CA ALA A 157 -2.58 2.91 13.85
C ALA A 157 -2.20 1.49 14.28
N ALA A 158 -3.19 0.64 14.57
CA ALA A 158 -2.96 -0.73 15.03
C ALA A 158 -2.26 -1.59 13.97
N MET A 159 -2.72 -1.53 12.71
CA MET A 159 -2.09 -2.26 11.61
C MET A 159 -0.69 -1.73 11.31
N SER A 160 -0.49 -0.40 11.35
CA SER A 160 0.84 0.20 11.18
C SER A 160 1.80 -0.34 12.23
N PHE A 161 1.41 -0.31 13.50
CA PHE A 161 2.23 -0.79 14.61
C PHE A 161 2.52 -2.30 14.50
N LEU A 162 1.53 -3.11 14.14
CA LEU A 162 1.70 -4.55 13.92
C LEU A 162 2.74 -4.82 12.83
N VAL A 163 2.59 -4.20 11.65
CA VAL A 163 3.51 -4.38 10.52
C VAL A 163 4.94 -3.96 10.90
N LEU A 164 5.08 -2.77 11.50
CA LEU A 164 6.38 -2.24 11.90
C LEU A 164 7.08 -3.14 12.92
N THR A 165 6.35 -3.64 13.92
CA THR A 165 6.90 -4.55 14.94
C THR A 165 7.34 -5.88 14.34
N LEU A 166 6.59 -6.41 13.36
CA LEU A 166 6.91 -7.68 12.73
C LEU A 166 8.13 -7.61 11.81
N LEU A 167 8.29 -6.51 11.06
CA LEU A 167 9.34 -6.36 10.05
C LEU A 167 10.59 -5.62 10.54
N LEU A 168 10.46 -4.67 11.47
CA LEU A 168 11.57 -3.83 11.95
C LEU A 168 11.99 -4.21 13.38
N LYS A 169 12.32 -5.50 13.57
CA LYS A 169 12.61 -6.09 14.89
C LYS A 169 13.79 -5.45 15.66
N GLY A 170 14.66 -4.73 14.97
CA GLY A 170 15.80 -4.04 15.59
C GLY A 170 15.47 -2.64 16.16
N LEU A 171 14.27 -2.11 15.88
CA LEU A 171 13.90 -0.77 16.34
C LEU A 171 13.35 -0.77 17.77
N SER A 172 13.64 0.31 18.49
CA SER A 172 13.12 0.53 19.84
C SER A 172 11.62 0.83 19.81
N TRP A 173 10.91 0.55 20.91
CA TRP A 173 9.49 0.89 21.04
C TRP A 173 9.18 2.37 20.75
N PRO A 174 9.97 3.36 21.22
CA PRO A 174 9.74 4.76 20.84
C PRO A 174 9.82 5.01 19.33
N ALA A 175 10.76 4.37 18.62
CA ALA A 175 10.88 4.49 17.17
C ALA A 175 9.67 3.87 16.45
N LEU A 176 9.21 2.69 16.88
CA LEU A 176 8.01 2.05 16.33
C LEU A 176 6.75 2.90 16.55
N ILE A 177 6.60 3.50 17.73
CA ILE A 177 5.49 4.42 18.05
C ILE A 177 5.58 5.67 17.17
N ALA A 178 6.77 6.25 17.00
CA ALA A 178 6.96 7.43 16.15
C ALA A 178 6.60 7.13 14.68
N LEU A 179 7.02 5.97 14.15
CA LEU A 179 6.69 5.54 12.78
C LEU A 179 5.20 5.27 12.59
N GLY A 180 4.56 4.53 13.51
CA GLY A 180 3.12 4.26 13.44
C GLY A 180 2.28 5.53 13.60
N GLY A 181 2.69 6.44 14.49
CA GLY A 181 2.09 7.75 14.66
C GLY A 181 2.23 8.62 13.41
N ALA A 182 3.42 8.66 12.81
CA ALA A 182 3.65 9.39 11.56
C ALA A 182 2.80 8.84 10.41
N ALA A 183 2.72 7.51 10.27
CA ALA A 183 1.87 6.87 9.25
C ALA A 183 0.40 7.27 9.41
N THR A 184 -0.11 7.22 10.64
CA THR A 184 -1.50 7.58 10.97
C THR A 184 -1.75 9.07 10.72
N LEU A 185 -0.81 9.95 11.09
CA LEU A 185 -0.93 11.39 10.86
C LEU A 185 -0.93 11.73 9.36
N LEU A 186 -0.03 11.11 8.59
CA LEU A 186 0.06 11.32 7.14
C LEU A 186 -1.21 10.86 6.42
N GLU A 187 -1.83 9.76 6.84
CA GLU A 187 -3.13 9.31 6.33
C GLU A 187 -4.23 10.35 6.62
N GLN A 188 -4.25 10.90 7.84
CA GLN A 188 -5.23 11.92 8.22
C GLN A 188 -5.09 13.20 7.39
N LEU A 189 -3.85 13.65 7.15
CA LEU A 189 -3.54 14.90 6.45
C LEU A 189 -3.58 14.78 4.92
N SER A 190 -3.85 13.59 4.37
CA SER A 190 -3.86 13.35 2.93
C SER A 190 -5.26 13.39 2.34
N TRP A 191 -5.35 13.81 1.07
CA TRP A 191 -6.59 13.86 0.29
C TRP A 191 -6.36 13.33 -1.12
N GLY A 192 -7.43 12.96 -1.84
CA GLY A 192 -7.36 12.59 -3.26
C GLY A 192 -6.53 11.33 -3.57
N GLY A 193 -6.19 10.51 -2.57
CA GLY A 193 -5.31 9.35 -2.71
C GLY A 193 -3.82 9.66 -2.55
N LEU A 194 -3.45 10.87 -2.10
CA LEU A 194 -2.04 11.23 -1.85
C LEU A 194 -1.41 10.47 -0.67
N ASP A 195 -2.22 9.92 0.23
CA ASP A 195 -1.80 9.00 1.30
C ASP A 195 -0.98 7.82 0.76
N ASN A 196 -1.37 7.30 -0.40
CA ASN A 196 -0.68 6.22 -1.10
C ASN A 196 0.76 6.57 -1.51
N LEU A 197 1.09 7.86 -1.55
CA LEU A 197 2.45 8.38 -1.75
C LEU A 197 3.08 8.80 -0.43
N THR A 198 2.39 9.63 0.35
CA THR A 198 2.94 10.29 1.54
C THR A 198 3.21 9.30 2.66
N VAL A 199 2.32 8.34 2.92
CA VAL A 199 2.46 7.38 4.02
C VAL A 199 3.67 6.45 3.80
N PRO A 200 3.80 5.71 2.68
CA PRO A 200 4.97 4.86 2.48
C PRO A 200 6.28 5.63 2.48
N LEU A 201 6.34 6.77 1.76
CA LEU A 201 7.57 7.56 1.67
C LEU A 201 7.92 8.21 3.02
N GLY A 202 6.93 8.70 3.77
CA GLY A 202 7.14 9.31 5.08
C GLY A 202 7.61 8.29 6.12
N VAL A 203 7.03 7.10 6.14
CA VAL A 203 7.46 5.99 7.02
C VAL A 203 8.89 5.57 6.67
N ALA A 204 9.21 5.38 5.39
CA ALA A 204 10.56 5.01 4.98
C ALA A 204 11.57 6.12 5.27
N TRP A 205 11.22 7.39 5.02
CA TRP A 205 12.09 8.52 5.29
C TRP A 205 12.39 8.65 6.79
N LEU A 206 11.36 8.68 7.64
CA LEU A 206 11.54 8.73 9.09
C LEU A 206 12.28 7.48 9.60
N GLY A 207 11.94 6.31 9.08
CA GLY A 207 12.56 5.02 9.44
C GLY A 207 14.02 4.90 9.03
N SER A 208 14.46 5.63 8.00
CA SER A 208 15.87 5.69 7.61
C SER A 208 16.74 6.45 8.62
N GLY A 209 16.15 7.38 9.38
CA GLY A 209 16.81 8.08 10.48
C GLY A 209 16.92 7.26 11.76
N PHE A 210 16.07 6.24 11.93
CA PHE A 210 16.21 5.26 13.00
C PHE A 210 17.17 4.17 12.53
N GLY A 211 18.44 4.34 12.86
CA GLY A 211 19.52 3.41 12.49
C GLY A 211 19.12 1.95 12.69
N ALA A 212 19.04 1.24 11.58
CA ALA A 212 19.09 -0.21 11.48
C ALA A 212 20.05 -0.54 10.35
#